data_AF-X0WJ64-F1
#
_entry.id   AF-X0WJ64-F1
#
_cell.length_a   1.000
_cell.length_b   1.000
_cell.length_c   1.000
_cell.angle_alpha   90.00
_cell.angle_beta   90.00
_cell.angle_gamma   90.00
#
_symmetry.space_group_name_H-M   'P 1'
#
loop_
_entity.id
_entity.type
_entity.pdbx_description
1 polymer ?
#
loop_
_entity_poly.entity_id
_entity_poly.type
_entity_poly.pdbx_seq_one_letter_code
_entity_poly.pdbx_strand_id
1 'polypeptide(L)'
;MFECVQCGHIQSQQSFMDNFGMTEEEASGYAHFSCEGRWFKKKKKSKKWGCDWSLGGLFSIHKLALDFENGKPPTPCFELASLKEARKHRKELFEKALKKEKEKL
;
A
#
# COMPACT_ATOMS: atom_id res chain seq x y z
N MET A 1 -5.79 5.36 -1.38
CA MET A 1 -4.48 5.18 -0.72
C MET A 1 -4.74 4.63 0.65
N PHE A 2 -3.99 3.62 1.03
CA PHE A 2 -4.25 2.82 2.22
C PHE A 2 -3.16 3.03 3.26
N GLU A 3 -3.54 3.09 4.53
CA GLU A 3 -2.64 3.15 5.68
C GLU A 3 -2.61 1.80 6.39
N CYS A 4 -1.43 1.18 6.45
CA CYS A 4 -1.26 -0.07 7.17
C CYS A 4 -1.59 0.10 8.66
N VAL A 5 -2.61 -0.61 9.14
CA VAL A 5 -3.10 -0.55 10.53
C VAL A 5 -2.03 -0.87 11.59
N GLN A 6 -0.98 -1.60 11.21
CA GLN A 6 0.07 -2.05 12.14
C GLN A 6 1.29 -1.12 12.24
N CYS A 7 1.56 -0.32 11.19
CA CYS A 7 2.77 0.52 11.14
C CYS A 7 2.55 1.94 10.62
N GLY A 8 1.35 2.25 10.12
CA GLY A 8 0.97 3.55 9.56
C GLY A 8 1.66 3.92 8.25
N HIS A 9 2.20 2.93 7.53
CA HIS A 9 2.78 3.14 6.21
C HIS A 9 1.69 3.38 5.18
N ILE A 10 1.86 4.43 4.36
CA ILE A 10 0.94 4.80 3.29
C ILE A 10 1.37 4.13 2.00
N GLN A 11 0.43 3.44 1.37
CA GLN A 11 0.67 2.68 0.15
C GLN A 11 -0.46 2.84 -0.87
N SER A 12 -0.17 2.44 -2.10
CA SER A 12 -1.05 2.57 -3.27
C SER A 12 -0.67 1.56 -4.33
N GLN A 13 -1.59 1.23 -5.24
CA GLN A 13 -1.29 0.41 -6.41
C GLN A 13 -0.06 0.91 -7.16
N GLN A 14 0.03 2.22 -7.44
CA GLN A 14 1.17 2.80 -8.14
C GLN A 14 2.51 2.59 -7.41
N SER A 15 2.53 2.69 -6.08
CA SER A 15 3.78 2.49 -5.32
C SER A 15 4.24 1.03 -5.36
N PHE A 16 3.33 0.07 -5.41
CA PHE A 16 3.66 -1.34 -5.65
C PHE A 16 4.30 -1.56 -7.03
N MET A 17 3.69 -0.98 -8.07
CA MET A 17 4.21 -1.03 -9.44
C MET A 17 5.61 -0.38 -9.53
N ASP A 18 5.77 0.82 -8.96
CA ASP A 18 7.00 1.61 -9.06
C ASP A 18 8.17 1.04 -8.25
N ASN A 19 7.89 0.42 -7.10
CA ASN A 19 8.90 -0.08 -6.16
C ASN A 19 9.26 -1.54 -6.42
N PHE A 20 8.33 -2.36 -6.90
CA PHE A 20 8.49 -3.82 -7.00
C PHE A 20 8.29 -4.38 -8.41
N GLY A 21 7.91 -3.54 -9.38
CA GLY A 21 7.71 -3.97 -10.77
C GLY A 21 6.50 -4.88 -10.97
N MET A 22 5.52 -4.82 -10.06
CA MET A 22 4.28 -5.58 -10.17
C MET A 22 3.41 -5.06 -11.31
N THR A 23 2.59 -5.96 -11.86
CA THR A 23 1.50 -5.59 -12.76
C THR A 23 0.41 -4.83 -12.02
N GLU A 24 -0.47 -4.15 -12.77
CA GLU A 24 -1.62 -3.45 -12.22
C GLU A 24 -2.57 -4.39 -11.47
N GLU A 25 -2.80 -5.60 -11.99
CA GLU A 25 -3.66 -6.60 -11.36
C GLU A 25 -3.09 -7.08 -10.02
N GLU A 26 -1.81 -7.48 -9.99
CA GLU A 26 -1.12 -7.88 -8.76
C GLU A 26 -1.11 -6.75 -7.73
N ALA A 27 -0.75 -5.54 -8.15
CA ALA A 27 -0.66 -4.37 -7.28
C ALA A 27 -2.03 -4.01 -6.68
N SER A 28 -3.10 -4.08 -7.49
CA SER A 28 -4.48 -3.84 -7.03
C SER A 28 -4.90 -4.88 -6.01
N GLY A 29 -4.55 -6.15 -6.25
CA GLY A 29 -4.78 -7.24 -5.31
C GLY A 29 -4.13 -6.99 -3.95
N TYR A 30 -2.90 -6.48 -3.89
CA TYR A 30 -2.18 -6.32 -2.61
C TYR A 30 -2.41 -4.99 -1.89
N ALA A 31 -2.61 -3.89 -2.63
CA ALA A 31 -2.49 -2.53 -2.08
C ALA A 31 -3.44 -2.25 -0.90
N HIS A 32 -4.60 -2.89 -0.86
CA HIS A 32 -5.60 -2.65 0.19
C HIS A 32 -5.43 -3.53 1.43
N PHE A 33 -4.64 -4.62 1.41
CA PHE A 33 -4.62 -5.57 2.53
C PHE A 33 -3.22 -6.08 2.95
N SER A 34 -2.18 -5.88 2.14
CA SER A 34 -0.83 -6.36 2.42
C SER A 34 0.17 -5.20 2.45
N CYS A 35 0.96 -5.09 3.52
CA CYS A 35 1.89 -3.97 3.66
C CYS A 35 3.12 -4.10 2.73
N GLU A 36 3.48 -3.03 2.01
CA GLU A 36 4.69 -2.97 1.13
C GLU A 36 5.98 -3.42 1.85
N GLY A 37 6.04 -3.27 3.17
CA GLY A 37 7.17 -3.73 3.99
C GLY A 37 7.50 -5.22 3.86
N ARG A 38 6.57 -6.05 3.38
CA ARG A 38 6.85 -7.47 3.05
C ARG A 38 7.81 -7.64 1.88
N TRP A 39 7.84 -6.68 0.95
CA TRP A 39 8.64 -6.73 -0.27
C TRP A 39 9.92 -5.90 -0.19
N PHE A 40 9.98 -4.92 0.71
CA PHE A 40 11.23 -4.19 0.94
C PHE A 40 12.31 -5.11 1.54
N LYS A 41 13.50 -5.11 0.92
CA LYS A 41 14.67 -5.86 1.42
C LYS A 41 15.08 -5.43 2.84
N LYS A 42 14.82 -4.17 3.21
CA LYS A 42 15.10 -3.63 4.55
C LYS A 42 13.90 -3.89 5.47
N LYS A 43 14.01 -4.89 6.34
CA LYS A 43 12.97 -5.27 7.32
C LYS A 43 12.85 -4.33 8.54
N LYS A 44 13.12 -3.03 8.37
CA LYS A 44 13.00 -2.06 9.49
C LYS A 44 11.58 -1.50 9.54
N LYS A 45 10.77 -2.00 10.49
CA LYS A 45 9.41 -1.48 10.75
C LYS A 45 9.44 0.04 10.92
N SER A 46 8.78 0.76 10.02
CA SER A 46 8.63 2.22 10.10
C SER A 46 7.56 2.72 9.14
N LYS A 47 7.02 3.93 9.38
CA LYS A 47 6.11 4.58 8.41
C LYS A 47 6.73 4.75 7.01
N LYS A 48 8.07 4.78 6.89
CA LYS A 48 8.77 4.92 5.62
C LYS A 48 8.92 3.60 4.85
N TRP A 49 9.18 2.50 5.54
CA TRP A 49 9.50 1.20 4.93
C TRP A 49 8.41 0.15 5.11
N GLY A 50 7.33 0.44 5.83
CA GLY A 50 6.29 -0.54 6.12
C GLY A 50 6.69 -1.57 7.18
N CYS A 51 5.89 -2.63 7.28
CA CYS A 51 6.12 -3.82 8.10
C CYS A 51 5.71 -5.08 7.33
N ASP A 52 5.76 -6.24 7.96
CA ASP A 52 5.43 -7.53 7.36
C ASP A 52 3.95 -7.95 7.48
N TRP A 53 3.09 -7.05 7.97
CA TRP A 53 1.68 -7.32 8.24
C TRP A 53 0.80 -7.44 6.99
N SER A 54 -0.19 -8.34 7.04
CA SER A 54 -1.30 -8.43 6.09
C SER A 54 -2.62 -8.78 6.81
N LEU A 55 -3.76 -8.47 6.19
CA LEU A 55 -5.09 -8.78 6.72
C LEU A 55 -5.60 -10.19 6.38
N GLY A 56 -4.79 -11.02 5.72
CA GLY A 56 -5.14 -12.41 5.40
C GLY A 56 -4.84 -13.42 6.53
N GLY A 57 -4.41 -12.95 7.70
CA GLY A 57 -4.06 -13.79 8.84
C GLY A 57 -5.22 -14.01 9.82
N LEU A 58 -4.93 -14.70 10.93
CA LEU A 58 -5.91 -15.04 11.97
C LEU A 58 -6.50 -13.79 12.67
N PHE A 59 -5.72 -12.72 12.79
CA PHE A 59 -6.12 -11.51 13.53
C PHE A 59 -6.66 -10.42 12.59
N SER A 60 -7.96 -10.16 12.71
CA SER A 60 -8.67 -9.09 11.98
C SER A 60 -8.65 -7.78 12.76
N ILE A 61 -7.50 -7.11 12.83
CA ILE A 61 -7.35 -5.80 13.51
C ILE A 61 -7.75 -4.60 12.63
N HIS A 62 -8.38 -4.85 11.47
CA HIS A 62 -8.82 -3.81 10.56
C HIS A 62 -10.13 -3.18 11.02
N LYS A 63 -10.34 -1.91 10.67
CA LYS A 63 -11.61 -1.21 10.91
C LYS A 63 -12.43 -0.99 9.64
N LEU A 64 -11.85 -1.25 8.46
CA LEU A 64 -12.49 -1.07 7.16
C LEU A 64 -12.59 -2.42 6.45
N ALA A 65 -13.77 -2.72 5.92
CA ALA A 65 -13.96 -3.82 4.98
C ALA A 65 -14.80 -3.30 3.81
N LEU A 66 -14.50 -3.78 2.60
CA LEU A 66 -15.19 -3.40 1.38
C LEU A 66 -16.08 -4.55 0.92
N ASP A 67 -17.34 -4.26 0.65
CA ASP A 67 -18.29 -5.21 0.08
C ASP A 67 -18.28 -5.04 -1.45
N PHE A 68 -17.55 -5.94 -2.12
CA PHE A 68 -17.39 -5.92 -3.57
C PHE A 68 -18.43 -6.79 -4.29
N GLU A 69 -18.94 -7.83 -3.62
CA GLU A 69 -19.78 -8.85 -4.24
C GLU A 69 -20.89 -9.29 -3.27
N ASN A 70 -22.13 -9.10 -3.71
CA ASN A 70 -23.31 -9.44 -2.93
C ASN A 70 -23.30 -10.92 -2.55
N GLY A 71 -23.26 -11.21 -1.25
CA GLY A 71 -23.25 -12.57 -0.70
C GLY A 71 -21.86 -13.15 -0.38
N LYS A 72 -20.76 -12.45 -0.68
CA LYS A 72 -19.43 -12.80 -0.16
C LYS A 72 -19.11 -12.03 1.13
N PRO A 73 -18.27 -12.58 2.02
CA PRO A 73 -17.77 -11.82 3.17
C PRO A 73 -17.07 -10.52 2.70
N PRO A 74 -17.30 -9.38 3.37
CA PRO A 74 -16.59 -8.15 3.10
C PRO A 74 -15.08 -8.37 3.12
N THR A 75 -14.39 -7.84 2.11
CA THR A 75 -12.94 -7.98 1.97
C THR A 75 -12.24 -7.06 2.98
N PRO A 76 -11.36 -7.59 3.86
CA PRO A 76 -10.59 -6.78 4.79
C PRO A 76 -9.73 -5.75 4.06
N CYS A 77 -9.80 -4.49 4.52
CA CYS A 77 -9.02 -3.40 3.99
C CYS A 77 -8.30 -2.62 5.09
N PHE A 78 -7.11 -2.16 4.77
CA PHE A 78 -6.43 -1.12 5.51
C PHE A 78 -7.25 0.16 5.49
N GLU A 79 -7.04 1.01 6.49
CA GLU A 79 -7.76 2.28 6.60
C GLU A 79 -7.37 3.22 5.45
N LEU A 80 -8.24 4.15 5.10
CA LEU A 80 -7.90 5.17 4.11
C LEU A 80 -6.96 6.19 4.74
N ALA A 81 -5.89 6.52 4.01
CA ALA A 81 -4.98 7.59 4.41
C ALA A 81 -5.72 8.94 4.48
N SER A 82 -5.31 9.81 5.42
CA SER A 82 -5.84 11.17 5.46
C SER A 82 -5.57 11.92 4.14
N LEU A 83 -6.40 12.91 3.79
CA LEU A 83 -6.22 13.69 2.55
C LEU A 83 -4.81 14.31 2.46
N LYS A 84 -4.26 14.76 3.59
CA LYS A 84 -2.91 15.33 3.68
C LYS A 84 -1.84 14.29 3.34
N GLU A 85 -1.93 13.11 3.94
CA GLU A 85 -0.97 12.03 3.70
C GLU A 85 -1.09 11.46 2.30
N ALA A 86 -2.32 11.32 1.78
CA ALA A 86 -2.56 10.86 0.42
C ALA A 86 -1.98 11.84 -0.63
N ARG A 87 -2.16 13.15 -0.43
CA ARG A 87 -1.55 14.18 -1.30
C ARG A 87 -0.03 14.15 -1.23
N LYS A 88 0.53 14.00 -0.04
CA LYS A 88 1.99 13.89 0.17
C LYS A 88 2.54 12.66 -0.56
N HIS A 89 1.94 11.49 -0.37
CA HIS A 89 2.37 10.25 -1.03
C HIS A 89 2.30 10.35 -2.56
N ARG A 90 1.22 10.94 -3.10
CA ARG A 90 1.08 11.18 -4.54
C ARG A 90 2.20 12.07 -5.07
N LYS A 91 2.52 13.16 -4.36
CA LYS A 91 3.60 14.09 -4.72
C LYS A 91 4.96 13.37 -4.72
N GLU A 92 5.25 12.56 -3.71
CA GLU A 92 6.49 11.78 -3.62
C GLU A 92 6.64 10.78 -4.77
N LEU A 93 5.54 10.13 -5.20
CA LEU A 93 5.56 9.24 -6.36
C LEU A 93 5.84 10.02 -7.65
N PHE A 94 5.17 11.16 -7.85
CA PHE A 94 5.38 12.01 -9.01
C PHE A 94 6.84 12.51 -9.10
N GLU A 95 7.40 12.99 -7.98
CA GLU A 95 8.80 13.44 -7.94
C GLU A 95 9.79 12.30 -8.23
N LYS A 96 9.53 11.08 -7.72
CA LYS A 96 10.34 9.90 -8.04
C LYS A 96 10.25 9.53 -9.52
N ALA A 97 9.07 9.60 -10.13
CA ALA A 97 8.88 9.33 -11.55
C ALA A 97 9.67 10.32 -12.41
N LEU A 98 9.54 11.63 -12.14
CA LEU A 98 10.32 12.67 -12.81
C LEU A 98 11.83 12.46 -12.69
N LYS A 99 12.30 12.06 -11.50
CA LYS A 99 13.71 11.76 -11.29
C LYS A 99 14.17 10.57 -12.14
N LYS A 100 13.41 9.47 -12.15
CA LYS A 100 13.71 8.29 -12.98
C LYS A 100 13.73 8.62 -14.47
N GLU A 101 12.84 9.49 -14.95
CA GLU A 101 12.85 9.94 -16.35
C GLU A 101 14.09 10.77 -16.70
N LYS A 102 14.48 11.70 -15.82
CA LYS A 102 15.71 12.49 -15.98
C LYS A 102 16.98 11.64 -15.99
N GLU A 103 17.01 10.54 -15.24
CA GLU A 103 18.14 9.61 -15.18
C GLU A 103 18.23 8.69 -16.42
N LYS A 104 17.17 8.62 -17.24
CA LYS A 104 17.16 7.86 -18.51
C LYS A 104 17.62 8.69 -19.71
N LEU A 105 17.68 10.02 -19.57
CA LEU A 105 18.18 10.99 -20.56
C LEU A 105 19.70 11.14 -20.44
#